data_AF-A0A086MKD8-F1
#
_entry.id   AF-A0A086MKD8-F1
#
_cell.length_a   1.000
_cell.length_b   1.000
_cell.length_c   1.000
_cell.angle_alpha   90.00
_cell.angle_beta   90.00
_cell.angle_gamma   90.00
#
_symmetry.space_group_name_H-M   'P 1'
#
loop_
_entity.id
_entity.type
_entity.pdbx_description
1 polymer ?
#
loop_
_entity_poly.entity_id
_entity_poly.type
_entity_poly.pdbx_seq_one_letter_code
_entity_poly.pdbx_strand_id
1 'polypeptide(L)'
;MPRTSTARLASAASMQCPSYPANLLPQLQSTLAALADIELRYHSDQEQLQGWGGPEAIKMRFAAQLAERYQRERAPYVQRLAELQLLMDRIALRH
;
A
#
# COMPACT_ATOMS: atom_id res chain seq x y z
N MET A 1 -23.24 33.58 -34.59
CA MET A 1 -22.47 34.05 -33.43
C MET A 1 -22.59 33.04 -32.28
N PRO A 2 -21.62 32.13 -32.06
CA PRO A 2 -21.53 31.43 -30.79
C PRO A 2 -20.43 32.06 -29.92
N ARG A 3 -20.80 32.53 -28.72
CA ARG A 3 -19.84 32.92 -27.68
C ARG A 3 -19.25 31.64 -27.10
N THR A 4 -18.01 31.32 -27.49
CA THR A 4 -17.21 30.27 -26.86
C THR A 4 -16.95 30.64 -25.41
N SER A 5 -17.35 29.75 -24.52
CA SER A 5 -17.24 29.89 -23.07
C SER A 5 -15.80 29.61 -22.63
N THR A 6 -14.93 30.60 -22.80
CA THR A 6 -13.53 30.61 -22.34
C THR A 6 -13.42 31.08 -20.89
N ALA A 7 -14.27 30.58 -20.00
CA ALA A 7 -14.28 31.00 -18.59
C ALA A 7 -14.23 29.84 -17.57
N ARG A 8 -13.97 28.59 -18.02
CA ARG A 8 -13.93 27.44 -17.10
C ARG A 8 -12.63 26.63 -17.11
N LEU A 9 -11.56 27.14 -17.72
CA LEU A 9 -10.23 26.52 -17.64
C LEU A 9 -9.30 27.19 -16.62
N ALA A 10 -9.71 28.30 -16.00
CA ALA A 10 -8.88 29.05 -15.06
C ALA A 10 -9.01 28.60 -13.58
N SER A 11 -9.60 27.43 -13.30
CA SER A 11 -9.84 26.96 -11.92
C SER A 11 -9.25 25.59 -11.59
N ALA A 12 -8.25 25.13 -12.34
CA ALA A 12 -7.48 23.92 -12.00
C ALA A 12 -6.02 24.22 -11.62
N ALA A 13 -5.59 25.49 -11.65
CA ALA A 13 -4.18 25.88 -11.49
C ALA A 13 -3.73 26.16 -10.04
N SER A 14 -4.59 25.93 -9.03
CA SER A 14 -4.26 26.23 -7.63
C SER A 14 -4.58 25.10 -6.66
N MET A 15 -4.55 23.85 -7.15
CA MET A 15 -4.13 22.74 -6.31
C MET A 15 -2.70 22.39 -6.69
N GLN A 16 -1.77 23.23 -6.22
CA GLN A 16 -0.36 22.85 -6.18
C GLN A 16 -0.26 21.69 -5.18
N CYS A 17 -0.57 20.49 -5.66
CA CYS A 17 -0.13 19.27 -5.02
C CYS A 17 1.40 19.39 -4.96
N PRO A 18 2.04 19.21 -3.79
CA PRO A 18 3.49 19.20 -3.72
C PRO A 18 3.97 18.28 -4.84
N SER A 19 4.76 18.81 -5.77
CA SER A 19 5.19 18.07 -6.94
C SER A 19 6.21 17.04 -6.46
N TYR A 20 5.70 15.93 -5.94
CA TYR A 20 6.51 14.78 -5.62
C TYR A 20 7.22 14.35 -6.91
N PRO A 21 8.49 13.93 -6.82
CA PRO A 21 9.19 13.45 -7.99
C PRO A 21 8.35 12.36 -8.67
N ALA A 22 8.28 12.41 -10.00
CA ALA A 22 7.31 11.64 -10.79
C ALA A 22 7.35 10.12 -10.56
N ASN A 23 8.45 9.62 -9.99
CA ASN A 23 8.66 8.22 -9.66
C ASN A 23 8.22 7.84 -8.23
N LEU A 24 7.88 8.79 -7.36
CA LEU A 24 7.57 8.52 -5.95
C LEU A 24 6.15 7.96 -5.78
N LEU A 25 5.18 8.58 -6.43
CA LEU A 25 3.78 8.12 -6.36
C LEU A 25 3.62 6.68 -6.91
N PRO A 26 4.18 6.31 -8.08
CA PRO A 26 4.13 4.92 -8.56
C PRO A 26 4.80 3.92 -7.61
N GLN A 27 5.92 4.29 -6.97
CA GLN A 27 6.61 3.43 -6.02
C GLN A 27 5.80 3.22 -4.73
N LEU A 28 5.16 4.27 -4.23
CA LEU A 28 4.28 4.19 -3.06
C LEU A 28 3.07 3.29 -3.37
N GLN A 29 2.41 3.52 -4.50
CA GLN A 29 1.26 2.72 -4.93
C GLN A 29 1.63 1.24 -5.10
N SER A 30 2.76 0.94 -5.74
CA SER A 30 3.23 -0.43 -5.91
C SER A 30 3.56 -1.10 -4.58
N THR A 31 4.19 -0.37 -3.65
CA THR A 31 4.52 -0.90 -2.31
C THR A 31 3.26 -1.20 -1.51
N LEU A 32 2.28 -0.29 -1.55
CA LEU A 32 0.99 -0.46 -0.88
C LEU A 32 0.15 -1.60 -1.49
N ALA A 33 0.14 -1.72 -2.81
CA ALA A 33 -0.55 -2.81 -3.49
C ALA A 33 0.02 -4.17 -3.06
N ALA A 34 1.35 -4.31 -3.04
CA ALA A 34 2.01 -5.53 -2.59
C ALA A 34 1.70 -5.86 -1.12
N LEU A 35 1.64 -4.86 -0.24
CA LEU A 35 1.22 -5.05 1.16
C LEU A 35 -0.22 -5.52 1.26
N ALA A 36 -1.14 -4.90 0.50
CA ALA A 36 -2.54 -5.28 0.49
C ALA A 36 -2.74 -6.72 -0.01
N ASP A 37 -2.01 -7.13 -1.05
CA ASP A 37 -2.05 -8.50 -1.57
C ASP A 37 -1.58 -9.52 -0.52
N ILE A 38 -0.52 -9.19 0.23
CA ILE A 38 0.00 -10.05 1.32
C ILE A 38 -1.01 -10.15 2.47
N GLU A 39 -1.60 -9.03 2.89
CA GLU A 39 -2.59 -8.99 3.97
C GLU A 39 -3.87 -9.75 3.59
N LEU A 40 -4.34 -9.59 2.35
CA LEU A 40 -5.51 -10.31 1.86
C LEU A 40 -5.26 -11.82 1.80
N ARG A 41 -4.09 -12.24 1.28
CA ARG A 41 -3.72 -13.66 1.24
C ARG A 41 -3.63 -14.26 2.64
N TYR A 42 -2.99 -13.56 3.57
CA TYR A 42 -2.89 -14.01 4.95
C TYR A 42 -4.28 -14.20 5.59
N HIS A 43 -5.18 -13.24 5.40
CA HIS A 43 -6.54 -13.33 5.91
C HIS A 43 -7.30 -14.53 5.32
N SER A 44 -7.24 -14.69 3.99
CA SER A 44 -7.85 -15.84 3.30
C SER A 44 -7.30 -17.17 3.82
N ASP A 45 -5.98 -17.30 3.98
CA ASP A 45 -5.35 -18.52 4.48
C ASP A 45 -5.77 -18.81 5.94
N GLN A 46 -5.95 -17.77 6.76
CA GLN A 46 -6.48 -17.90 8.11
C GLN A 46 -7.94 -18.38 8.13
N GLU A 47 -8.80 -17.81 7.29
CA GLU A 47 -10.20 -18.24 7.16
C GLU A 47 -10.30 -19.72 6.73
N GLN A 48 -9.48 -20.13 5.75
CA GLN A 48 -9.41 -21.53 5.33
C GLN A 48 -8.96 -22.45 6.46
N LEU A 49 -7.94 -22.03 7.23
CA LEU A 49 -7.46 -22.81 8.37
C LEU A 49 -8.50 -22.87 9.50
N GLN A 50 -9.29 -21.82 9.71
CA GLN A 50 -10.38 -21.81 10.69
C GLN A 50 -11.47 -22.82 10.34
N GLY A 51 -11.87 -22.88 9.06
CA GLY A 51 -12.86 -23.85 8.56
C GLY A 51 -12.35 -25.29 8.44
N TRP A 52 -11.05 -25.51 8.62
CA TRP A 52 -10.46 -26.85 8.52
C TRP A 52 -10.75 -27.70 9.78
N GLY A 53 -11.28 -28.91 9.57
CA GLY A 53 -11.66 -29.86 10.62
C GLY A 53 -10.56 -30.84 11.05
N GLY A 54 -9.29 -30.52 10.83
CA GLY A 54 -8.17 -31.38 11.22
C GLY A 54 -7.82 -31.28 12.71
N PRO A 55 -6.84 -32.09 13.18
CA PRO A 55 -6.38 -32.05 14.56
C PRO A 55 -5.86 -30.67 14.97
N GLU A 56 -6.26 -30.20 16.15
CA GLU A 56 -5.92 -28.87 16.64
C GLU A 56 -4.40 -28.62 16.73
N ALA A 57 -3.63 -29.64 17.13
CA ALA A 57 -2.17 -29.56 17.18
C ALA A 57 -1.53 -29.28 15.81
N ILE A 58 -2.12 -29.83 14.74
CA ILE A 58 -1.65 -29.60 13.37
C ILE A 58 -2.11 -28.20 12.91
N LYS A 59 -3.32 -27.79 13.28
CA LYS A 59 -3.87 -26.46 12.98
C LYS A 59 -3.00 -25.36 13.58
N MET A 60 -2.61 -25.50 14.84
CA MET A 60 -1.68 -24.57 15.49
C MET A 60 -0.31 -24.52 14.80
N ARG A 61 0.23 -25.66 14.36
CA ARG A 61 1.51 -25.67 13.62
C ARG A 61 1.40 -24.93 12.29
N PHE A 62 0.33 -25.14 11.54
CA PHE A 62 0.08 -24.40 10.30
C PHE A 62 -0.15 -22.90 10.54
N ALA A 63 -0.88 -22.54 11.59
CA ALA A 63 -1.08 -21.14 11.97
C ALA A 63 0.26 -20.44 12.29
N ALA A 64 1.16 -21.11 13.02
CA ALA A 64 2.49 -20.58 13.33
C ALA A 64 3.33 -20.38 12.06
N GLN A 65 3.34 -21.36 11.15
CA GLN A 65 4.04 -21.26 9.87
C GLN A 65 3.48 -20.14 8.99
N LEU A 66 2.15 -20.00 8.95
CA LEU A 66 1.47 -18.94 8.21
C LEU A 66 1.84 -17.56 8.76
N ALA A 67 1.86 -17.40 10.08
CA ALA A 67 2.28 -16.16 10.72
C ALA A 67 3.76 -15.82 10.45
N GLU A 68 4.65 -16.80 10.52
CA GLU A 68 6.08 -16.61 10.20
C GLU A 68 6.27 -16.16 8.75
N ARG A 69 5.59 -16.84 7.81
CA ARG A 69 5.61 -16.49 6.39
C ARG A 69 5.09 -15.08 6.16
N TYR A 70 3.95 -14.73 6.76
CA TYR A 70 3.36 -13.39 6.66
C TYR A 70 4.34 -12.30 7.12
N GLN A 71 4.99 -12.50 8.27
CA GLN A 71 5.98 -11.53 8.77
C GLN A 71 7.18 -11.40 7.83
N ARG A 72 7.69 -12.53 7.32
CA ARG A 72 8.82 -12.54 6.38
C ARG A 72 8.50 -11.84 5.07
N GLU A 73 7.32 -12.08 4.51
CA GLU A 73 6.87 -11.46 3.26
C GLU A 73 6.58 -9.98 3.43
N ARG A 74 5.98 -9.57 4.55
CA ARG A 74 5.59 -8.19 4.84
C ARG A 74 6.77 -7.27 5.17
N ALA A 75 7.79 -7.79 5.87
CA ALA A 75 8.94 -7.03 6.36
C ALA A 75 9.62 -6.11 5.31
N PRO A 76 10.01 -6.58 4.11
CA PRO A 76 10.69 -5.73 3.12
C PRO A 76 9.81 -4.57 2.64
N TYR A 77 8.50 -4.78 2.50
CA TYR A 77 7.59 -3.73 2.03
C TYR A 77 7.29 -2.69 3.11
N VAL A 78 7.22 -3.10 4.38
CA VAL A 78 7.12 -2.16 5.51
C VAL A 78 8.37 -1.28 5.59
N GLN A 79 9.55 -1.88 5.44
CA GLN A 79 10.79 -1.11 5.38
C GLN A 79 10.78 -0.13 4.20
N ARG A 80 10.37 -0.60 3.01
CA ARG A 80 10.29 0.26 1.82
C ARG A 80 9.31 1.42 2.01
N LEU A 81 8.18 1.17 2.67
CA LEU A 81 7.19 2.19 2.97
C LEU A 81 7.76 3.25 3.92
N ALA A 82 8.51 2.84 4.96
CA ALA A 82 9.19 3.76 5.87
C ALA A 82 10.24 4.62 5.13
N GLU A 83 11.01 4.04 4.21
CA GLU A 83 11.97 4.77 3.38
C GLU A 83 11.27 5.83 2.50
N LEU A 84 10.17 5.45 1.85
CA LEU A 84 9.37 6.36 1.02
C LEU A 84 8.78 7.50 1.86
N GLN A 85 8.31 7.21 3.06
CA GLN A 85 7.73 8.20 3.96
C GLN A 85 8.79 9.21 4.43
N LEU A 86 9.99 8.74 4.81
CA LEU A 86 11.12 9.62 5.11
C LEU A 86 11.53 10.50 3.92
N LEU A 87 11.47 9.99 2.69
CA LEU A 87 11.74 10.77 1.49
C LEU A 87 10.68 11.86 1.27
N MET A 88 9.40 11.52 1.45
CA MET A 88 8.31 12.49 1.37
C MET A 88 8.47 13.60 2.40
N ASP A 89 8.76 13.25 3.65
CA ASP A 89 8.97 14.22 4.73
C ASP A 89 10.16 15.15 4.44
N ARG A 90 11.27 14.62 3.93
CA ARG A 90 12.44 15.42 3.53
C ARG A 90 12.13 16.40 2.39
N ILE A 91 11.29 16.00 1.44
CA ILE A 91 10.86 16.87 0.34
C ILE A 91 9.91 17.93 0.87
N ALA A 92 8.96 17.55 1.71
CA ALA A 92 7.99 18.46 2.32
C ALA A 92 8.66 19.53 3.20
N LEU A 93 9.74 19.20 3.91
CA LEU A 93 10.50 20.13 4.76
C LEU A 93 11.45 21.05 3.96
N ARG A 94 11.67 20.79 2.67
CA ARG A 94 12.54 21.62 1.80
C ARG A 94 11.75 22.72 1.06
N HIS A 95 10.41 22.70 1.16
CA HIS A 95 9.50 23.71 0.61
C HIS A 95 8.95 24.59 1.72
#